data_AF-N1J6R4-F1
#
_entry.id   AF-N1J6R4-F1
#
_cell.length_a   1.000
_cell.length_b   1.000
_cell.length_c   1.000
_cell.angle_alpha   90.00
_cell.angle_beta   90.00
_cell.angle_gamma   90.00
#
_symmetry.space_group_name_H-M   'P 1'
#
loop_
_entity.id
_entity.type
_entity.pdbx_description
1 polymer ?
#
loop_
_entity_poly.entity_id
_entity_poly.type
_entity_poly.pdbx_seq_one_letter_code
_entity_poly.pdbx_strand_id
1 'polypeptide(L)'
;MASSNASTSSTVSTATPTQVSFAKRADEVNSCKSDLNDIILDYLTIEGYPCAAEKFSKEANIKPRQVGEEIRSRHEIQNLIHRGMIQEAIEAVNNTDPEVLDRNPSLHFDLLRLQLIELIRAHNSNPISDITPALQFAADQLAPRAPTNSRFMEDMEKTMALLVFPPDKLDSSLANLLDPSLRKFVAENVNMAMLVSQKSRREASIRSLVRLRAWAEEKARSQKIELPPSMKLELDDKKQETTFLEPMAI
;
A
#
# COMPACT_ATOMS: atom_id res chain seq x y z
N MET A 1 83.19 -1.58 -19.69
CA MET A 1 82.76 -0.75 -18.55
C MET A 1 81.96 0.40 -19.16
N ALA A 2 80.62 0.35 -19.16
CA ALA A 2 79.76 0.88 -18.09
C ALA A 2 80.00 2.41 -17.91
N SER A 3 79.06 3.34 -18.05
CA SER A 3 77.60 3.29 -17.82
C SER A 3 76.88 4.42 -18.55
N SER A 4 75.60 4.15 -18.81
CA SER A 4 74.52 5.08 -19.11
C SER A 4 74.36 6.21 -18.09
N ASN A 5 73.79 7.34 -18.50
CA ASN A 5 72.86 8.09 -17.67
C ASN A 5 71.84 8.84 -18.53
N ALA A 6 70.57 8.59 -18.24
CA ALA A 6 69.39 9.21 -18.82
C ALA A 6 68.67 10.05 -17.77
N SER A 7 67.82 10.96 -18.27
CA SER A 7 66.63 11.55 -17.65
C SER A 7 66.80 12.91 -16.99
N THR A 8 65.98 13.87 -17.44
CA THR A 8 64.82 14.36 -16.66
C THR A 8 63.99 15.32 -17.51
N SER A 9 62.80 14.87 -17.92
CA SER A 9 61.70 15.76 -18.28
C SER A 9 60.57 15.44 -17.30
N SER A 10 60.25 16.42 -16.47
CA SER A 10 59.29 16.34 -15.38
C SER A 10 57.88 16.57 -15.90
N THR A 11 57.05 15.53 -15.92
CA THR A 11 55.60 15.67 -16.03
C THR A 11 54.99 15.68 -14.64
N VAL A 12 54.36 16.80 -14.31
CA VAL A 12 53.57 17.01 -13.09
C VAL A 12 52.27 16.23 -13.24
N SER A 13 52.07 15.22 -12.39
CA SER A 13 50.80 14.48 -12.31
C SER A 13 49.74 15.32 -11.62
N THR A 14 48.75 15.77 -12.37
CA THR A 14 47.50 16.33 -11.86
C THR A 14 46.76 15.23 -11.09
N ALA A 15 46.53 15.44 -9.78
CA ALA A 15 45.77 14.51 -8.96
C ALA A 15 44.29 14.51 -9.39
N THR A 16 43.86 13.42 -10.02
CA THR A 16 42.45 13.13 -10.30
C THR A 16 41.71 12.94 -8.97
N PRO A 17 40.54 13.56 -8.74
CA PRO A 17 39.74 13.25 -7.56
C PRO A 17 39.25 11.81 -7.72
N THR A 18 39.74 10.91 -6.87
CA THR A 18 39.25 9.54 -6.78
C THR A 18 37.77 9.60 -6.38
N GLN A 19 36.88 9.54 -7.37
CA GLN A 19 35.44 9.42 -7.13
C GLN A 19 35.22 8.12 -6.34
N VAL A 20 34.98 8.26 -5.04
CA VAL A 20 34.64 7.13 -4.18
C VAL A 20 33.34 6.55 -4.71
N SER A 21 33.36 5.26 -5.06
CA SER A 21 32.19 4.57 -5.60
C SER A 21 31.02 4.69 -4.62
N PHE A 22 29.81 4.84 -5.15
CA PHE A 22 28.58 4.94 -4.36
C PHE A 22 28.47 3.85 -3.27
N ALA A 23 28.86 2.62 -3.59
CA ALA A 23 28.85 1.49 -2.66
C ALA A 23 29.70 1.77 -1.40
N LYS A 24 30.93 2.28 -1.57
CA LYS A 24 31.81 2.59 -0.44
C LYS A 24 31.26 3.73 0.41
N ARG A 25 30.64 4.74 -0.20
CA ARG A 25 29.95 5.81 0.55
C ARG A 25 28.71 5.31 1.29
N ALA A 26 28.01 4.32 0.73
CA ALA A 26 26.86 3.69 1.38
C ALA A 26 27.31 2.83 2.57
N ASP A 27 28.41 2.09 2.45
CA ASP A 27 28.98 1.29 3.53
C ASP A 27 29.50 2.16 4.70
N GLU A 28 29.94 3.39 4.42
CA GLU A 28 30.33 4.37 5.43
C GLU A 28 29.12 4.89 6.25
N VAL A 29 27.89 4.75 5.73
CA VAL A 29 26.66 5.13 6.44
C VAL A 29 26.22 3.97 7.32
N ASN A 30 26.56 4.06 8.61
CA ASN A 30 26.06 3.11 9.61
C ASN A 30 24.58 3.38 9.93
N SER A 31 23.68 2.52 9.44
CA SER A 31 22.31 2.44 9.96
C SER A 31 22.28 1.65 11.27
N CYS A 32 21.78 2.23 12.35
CA CYS A 32 21.61 1.50 13.61
C CYS A 32 20.55 0.41 13.43
N LYS A 33 20.85 -0.83 13.83
CA LYS A 33 19.89 -1.96 13.79
C LYS A 33 18.63 -1.66 14.60
N SER A 34 18.75 -0.91 15.68
CA SER A 34 17.60 -0.47 16.49
C SER A 34 16.62 0.36 15.67
N ASP A 35 17.13 1.35 14.92
CA ASP A 35 16.29 2.25 14.12
C ASP A 35 15.54 1.49 13.02
N LEU A 36 16.19 0.51 12.40
CA LEU A 36 15.55 -0.37 11.41
C LEU A 36 14.44 -1.19 12.04
N ASN A 37 14.68 -1.77 13.22
CA ASN A 37 13.67 -2.54 13.91
C ASN A 37 12.49 -1.66 14.35
N ASP A 38 12.75 -0.42 14.79
CA ASP A 38 11.69 0.54 15.13
C ASP A 38 10.84 0.90 13.90
N ILE A 39 11.46 1.08 12.73
CA ILE A 39 10.75 1.34 11.46
C ILE A 39 9.90 0.13 11.04
N ILE A 40 10.43 -1.08 11.19
CA ILE A 40 9.68 -2.31 10.87
C ILE A 40 8.49 -2.47 11.82
N LEU A 41 8.70 -2.30 13.13
CA LEU A 41 7.63 -2.40 14.11
C LEU A 41 6.56 -1.33 13.90
N ASP A 42 6.96 -0.10 13.54
CA ASP A 42 6.05 0.97 13.14
C ASP A 42 5.19 0.56 11.94
N TYR A 43 5.80 -0.01 10.90
CA TYR A 43 5.07 -0.52 9.74
C TYR A 43 4.06 -1.61 10.11
N LEU A 44 4.50 -2.61 10.87
CA LEU A 44 3.61 -3.71 11.29
C LEU A 44 2.43 -3.22 12.14
N THR A 45 2.65 -2.20 12.95
CA THR A 45 1.62 -1.60 13.81
C THR A 45 0.63 -0.75 13.00
N ILE A 46 1.15 0.09 12.10
CA ILE A 46 0.36 1.04 11.31
C ILE A 46 -0.46 0.33 10.22
N GLU A 47 0.11 -0.67 9.55
CA GLU A 47 -0.62 -1.44 8.52
C GLU A 47 -1.61 -2.45 9.08
N GLY A 48 -1.63 -2.67 10.40
CA GLY A 48 -2.59 -3.56 11.05
C GLY A 48 -2.17 -5.03 11.01
N TYR A 49 -0.90 -5.35 11.27
CA TYR A 49 -0.40 -6.73 11.38
C TYR A 49 -0.12 -7.13 12.84
N PRO A 50 -1.15 -7.43 13.66
CA PRO A 50 -1.00 -7.59 15.11
C PRO A 50 -0.10 -8.76 15.49
N CYS A 51 -0.29 -9.94 14.86
CA CYS A 51 0.50 -11.13 15.17
C CYS A 51 1.97 -10.96 14.79
N ALA A 52 2.26 -10.28 13.68
CA ALA A 52 3.62 -10.01 13.24
C ALA A 52 4.29 -8.98 14.15
N ALA A 53 3.60 -7.89 14.49
CA ALA A 53 4.09 -6.88 15.41
C ALA A 53 4.42 -7.49 16.79
N GLU A 54 3.55 -8.36 17.32
CA GLU A 54 3.77 -9.02 18.61
C GLU A 54 5.00 -9.94 18.57
N LYS A 55 5.10 -10.83 17.57
CA LYS A 55 6.26 -11.73 17.44
C LYS A 55 7.56 -10.94 17.24
N PHE A 56 7.54 -9.94 16.36
CA PHE A 56 8.70 -9.10 16.08
C PHE A 56 9.14 -8.31 17.32
N SER A 57 8.21 -7.74 18.07
CA SER A 57 8.52 -7.02 19.32
C SER A 57 9.22 -7.90 20.37
N LYS A 58 8.79 -9.16 20.49
CA LYS A 58 9.39 -10.15 21.41
C LYS A 58 10.79 -10.55 20.97
N GLU A 59 10.97 -10.81 19.68
CA GLU A 59 12.27 -11.23 19.12
C GLU A 59 13.29 -10.08 19.09
N ALA A 60 12.87 -8.88 18.71
CA ALA A 60 13.73 -7.69 18.68
C ALA A 60 13.93 -7.04 20.06
N ASN A 61 13.22 -7.51 21.09
CA ASN A 61 13.19 -6.95 22.44
C ASN A 61 12.82 -5.44 22.48
N ILE A 62 11.81 -5.07 21.67
CA ILE A 62 11.33 -3.68 21.54
C ILE A 62 9.95 -3.56 22.18
N LYS A 63 9.70 -2.45 22.87
CA LYS A 63 8.38 -2.18 23.47
C LYS A 63 7.38 -1.75 22.40
N PRO A 64 6.21 -2.40 22.28
CA PRO A 64 5.18 -1.97 21.35
C PRO A 64 4.65 -0.57 21.72
N ARG A 65 4.48 0.28 20.71
CA ARG A 65 4.04 1.68 20.89
C ARG A 65 2.52 1.83 21.07
N GLN A 66 1.75 0.86 20.58
CA GLN A 66 0.29 0.84 20.66
C GLN A 66 -0.19 -0.40 21.43
N VAL A 67 -1.40 -0.27 21.99
CA VAL A 67 -2.09 -1.40 22.64
C VAL A 67 -2.49 -2.40 21.56
N GLY A 68 -2.17 -3.67 21.75
CA GLY A 68 -2.43 -4.73 20.76
C GLY A 68 -3.90 -4.83 20.35
N GLU A 69 -4.83 -4.45 21.23
CA GLU A 69 -6.28 -4.45 20.94
C GLU A 69 -6.67 -3.46 19.84
N GLU A 70 -6.12 -2.23 19.83
CA GLU A 70 -6.43 -1.26 18.76
C GLU A 70 -5.97 -1.76 17.38
N ILE A 71 -4.78 -2.39 17.34
CA ILE A 71 -4.23 -2.98 16.11
C ILE A 71 -5.13 -4.14 15.65
N ARG A 72 -5.62 -4.97 16.59
CA ARG A 72 -6.52 -6.09 16.30
C ARG A 72 -7.87 -5.60 15.77
N SER A 73 -8.48 -4.59 16.39
CA SER A 73 -9.74 -4.01 15.92
C SER A 73 -9.61 -3.46 14.49
N ARG A 74 -8.54 -2.70 14.20
CA ARG A 74 -8.28 -2.19 12.84
C ARG A 74 -8.05 -3.33 11.83
N HIS A 75 -7.29 -4.35 12.22
CA HIS A 75 -7.04 -5.52 11.39
C HIS A 75 -8.34 -6.27 11.06
N GLU A 76 -9.23 -6.43 12.05
CA GLU A 76 -10.51 -7.09 11.85
C GLU A 76 -11.39 -6.32 10.85
N ILE A 77 -11.49 -4.99 11.00
CA ILE A 77 -12.20 -4.14 10.05
C ILE A 77 -11.63 -4.28 8.63
N GLN A 78 -10.31 -4.28 8.47
CA GLN A 78 -9.69 -4.51 7.16
C GLN A 78 -10.03 -5.89 6.60
N ASN A 79 -10.05 -6.93 7.44
CA ASN A 79 -10.45 -8.29 7.02
C ASN A 79 -11.91 -8.36 6.58
N LEU A 80 -12.83 -7.71 7.29
CA LEU A 80 -14.24 -7.63 6.90
C LEU A 80 -14.38 -6.98 5.52
N ILE A 81 -13.66 -5.88 5.26
CA ILE A 81 -13.66 -5.19 3.97
C ILE A 81 -13.07 -6.09 2.87
N HIS A 82 -11.93 -6.74 3.11
CA HIS A 82 -11.30 -7.64 2.13
C HIS A 82 -12.21 -8.82 1.76
N ARG A 83 -12.98 -9.34 2.72
CA ARG A 83 -13.96 -10.42 2.51
C ARG A 83 -15.24 -9.95 1.80
N GLY A 84 -15.46 -8.65 1.70
CA GLY A 84 -16.68 -8.06 1.13
C GLY A 84 -17.85 -7.98 2.11
N MET A 85 -17.61 -8.17 3.41
CA MET A 85 -18.63 -8.04 4.46
C MET A 85 -18.69 -6.57 4.93
N ILE A 86 -19.08 -5.67 4.01
CA ILE A 86 -18.92 -4.22 4.23
C ILE A 86 -19.88 -3.68 5.28
N GLN A 87 -21.09 -4.25 5.39
CA GLN A 87 -22.02 -3.86 6.45
C GLN A 87 -21.46 -4.14 7.85
N GLU A 88 -20.94 -5.35 8.09
CA GLU A 88 -20.25 -5.68 9.34
C GLU A 88 -19.03 -4.78 9.56
N ALA A 89 -18.30 -4.43 8.50
CA ALA A 89 -17.18 -3.50 8.60
C ALA A 89 -17.61 -2.10 9.05
N ILE A 90 -18.71 -1.57 8.53
CA ILE A 90 -19.27 -0.26 8.93
C ILE A 90 -19.67 -0.29 10.41
N GLU A 91 -20.35 -1.35 10.84
CA GLU A 91 -20.73 -1.54 12.24
C GLU A 91 -19.50 -1.63 13.15
N ALA A 92 -18.49 -2.41 12.76
CA ALA A 92 -17.23 -2.54 13.50
C ALA A 92 -16.45 -1.21 13.58
N VAL A 93 -16.46 -0.40 12.51
CA VAL A 93 -15.89 0.96 12.53
C VAL A 93 -16.62 1.83 13.55
N ASN A 94 -17.95 1.89 13.49
CA ASN A 94 -18.75 2.71 14.41
C ASN A 94 -18.62 2.25 15.87
N ASN A 95 -18.48 0.94 16.10
CA ASN A 95 -18.25 0.39 17.44
C ASN A 95 -16.85 0.75 17.98
N THR A 96 -15.86 0.90 17.10
CA THR A 96 -14.49 1.23 17.50
C THR A 96 -14.30 2.74 17.68
N ASP A 97 -14.82 3.53 16.74
CA ASP A 97 -14.84 4.99 16.81
C ASP A 97 -16.10 5.52 16.09
N PRO A 98 -17.13 5.94 16.85
CA PRO A 98 -18.39 6.43 16.30
C PRO A 98 -18.25 7.67 15.41
N GLU A 99 -17.21 8.48 15.60
CA GLU A 99 -17.09 9.78 14.92
C GLU A 99 -16.27 9.70 13.61
N VAL A 100 -15.61 8.57 13.32
CA VAL A 100 -14.73 8.44 12.14
C VAL A 100 -15.49 8.67 10.83
N LEU A 101 -16.68 8.10 10.69
CA LEU A 101 -17.47 8.20 9.47
C LEU A 101 -18.15 9.58 9.35
N ASP A 102 -18.58 10.16 10.47
CA ASP A 102 -19.19 11.49 10.51
C ASP A 102 -18.18 12.59 10.14
N ARG A 103 -16.93 12.46 10.61
CA ARG A 103 -15.83 13.38 10.27
C ARG A 103 -15.35 13.22 8.82
N ASN A 104 -15.67 12.12 8.16
CA ASN A 104 -15.22 11.83 6.80
C ASN A 104 -16.37 11.31 5.90
N PRO A 105 -17.28 12.19 5.45
CA PRO A 105 -18.41 11.82 4.61
C PRO A 105 -18.01 11.13 3.29
N SER A 106 -16.85 11.48 2.75
CA SER A 106 -16.30 10.85 1.55
C SER A 106 -15.95 9.38 1.78
N LEU A 107 -15.31 9.05 2.92
CA LEU A 107 -15.01 7.67 3.28
C LEU A 107 -16.29 6.86 3.53
N HIS A 108 -17.27 7.46 4.20
CA HIS A 108 -18.55 6.82 4.42
C HIS A 108 -19.26 6.52 3.09
N PHE A 109 -19.26 7.47 2.15
CA PHE A 109 -19.78 7.25 0.80
C PHE A 109 -19.02 6.13 0.07
N ASP A 110 -17.69 6.11 0.12
CA ASP A 110 -16.88 5.07 -0.51
C ASP A 110 -17.19 3.66 0.05
N LEU A 111 -17.45 3.53 1.35
CA LEU A 111 -17.89 2.28 1.99
C LEU A 111 -19.29 1.85 1.54
N LEU A 112 -20.26 2.78 1.50
CA LEU A 112 -21.62 2.49 1.01
C LEU A 112 -21.60 2.09 -0.47
N ARG A 113 -20.80 2.77 -1.28
CA ARG A 113 -20.60 2.42 -2.70
C ARG A 113 -20.00 1.02 -2.83
N LEU A 114 -19.01 0.67 -1.99
CA LEU A 114 -18.43 -0.66 -2.01
C LEU A 114 -19.46 -1.73 -1.63
N GLN A 115 -20.30 -1.49 -0.61
CA GLN A 115 -21.41 -2.38 -0.26
C GLN A 115 -22.37 -2.59 -1.44
N LEU A 116 -22.72 -1.52 -2.17
CA LEU A 116 -23.56 -1.63 -3.36
C LEU A 116 -22.89 -2.50 -4.45
N ILE A 117 -21.59 -2.30 -4.70
CA ILE A 117 -20.81 -3.13 -5.63
C ILE A 117 -20.83 -4.60 -5.22
N GLU A 118 -20.72 -4.92 -3.93
CA GLU A 118 -20.80 -6.30 -3.44
C GLU A 118 -22.19 -6.91 -3.66
N LEU A 119 -23.27 -6.16 -3.44
CA LEU A 119 -24.63 -6.61 -3.74
C LEU A 119 -24.82 -6.89 -5.24
N ILE A 120 -24.30 -6.02 -6.10
CA ILE A 120 -24.33 -6.20 -7.56
C ILE A 120 -23.51 -7.45 -7.95
N ARG A 121 -22.32 -7.64 -7.37
CA ARG A 121 -21.48 -8.81 -7.63
C ARG A 121 -22.16 -10.12 -7.21
N ALA A 122 -22.86 -10.12 -6.08
CA ALA A 122 -23.62 -11.28 -5.62
C ALA A 122 -24.75 -11.64 -6.61
N HIS A 123 -25.49 -10.64 -7.10
CA HIS A 123 -26.52 -10.84 -8.12
C HIS A 123 -25.93 -11.34 -9.45
N ASN A 124 -24.84 -10.74 -9.94
CA ASN A 124 -24.18 -11.16 -11.18
C ASN A 124 -23.64 -12.61 -11.08
N SER A 125 -23.28 -13.07 -9.89
CA SER A 125 -22.81 -14.45 -9.65
C SER A 125 -23.95 -15.46 -9.55
N ASN A 126 -25.17 -15.01 -9.21
CA ASN A 126 -26.37 -15.84 -9.15
C ASN A 126 -27.55 -15.07 -9.76
N PRO A 127 -27.79 -15.18 -11.08
CA PRO A 127 -28.80 -14.39 -11.79
C PRO A 127 -30.26 -14.67 -11.37
N ILE A 128 -30.50 -15.73 -10.60
CA ILE A 128 -31.81 -16.05 -10.01
C ILE A 128 -32.05 -15.20 -8.74
N SER A 129 -30.99 -14.61 -8.18
CA SER A 129 -31.07 -13.75 -7.00
C SER A 129 -31.84 -12.47 -7.32
N ASP A 130 -32.69 -12.05 -6.40
CA ASP A 130 -33.38 -10.77 -6.46
C ASP A 130 -32.39 -9.60 -6.42
N ILE A 131 -32.55 -8.62 -7.31
CA ILE A 131 -31.75 -7.39 -7.34
C ILE A 131 -32.34 -6.27 -6.47
N THR A 132 -33.59 -6.43 -6.04
CA THR A 132 -34.32 -5.46 -5.21
C THR A 132 -33.53 -4.98 -4.00
N PRO A 133 -32.76 -5.83 -3.26
CA PRO A 133 -31.95 -5.37 -2.14
C PRO A 133 -30.87 -4.34 -2.54
N ALA A 134 -30.24 -4.50 -3.70
CA ALA A 134 -29.24 -3.55 -4.20
C ALA A 134 -29.88 -2.21 -4.59
N LEU A 135 -31.03 -2.26 -5.28
CA LEU A 135 -31.78 -1.07 -5.68
C LEU A 135 -32.31 -0.29 -4.48
N GLN A 136 -32.86 -1.01 -3.50
CA GLN A 136 -33.36 -0.40 -2.27
C GLN A 136 -32.23 0.20 -1.45
N PHE A 137 -31.10 -0.49 -1.32
CA PHE A 137 -29.92 0.06 -0.66
C PHE A 137 -29.41 1.34 -1.34
N ALA A 138 -29.35 1.36 -2.67
CA ALA A 138 -28.95 2.54 -3.43
C ALA A 138 -29.92 3.72 -3.19
N ALA A 139 -31.22 3.47 -3.18
CA ALA A 139 -32.26 4.47 -2.94
C ALA A 139 -32.24 5.00 -1.49
N ASP A 140 -32.08 4.13 -0.50
CA ASP A 140 -32.18 4.49 0.91
C ASP A 140 -30.89 5.13 1.44
N GLN A 141 -29.72 4.65 1.00
CA GLN A 141 -28.42 5.06 1.57
C GLN A 141 -27.61 5.99 0.68
N LEU A 142 -27.52 5.73 -0.63
CA LEU A 142 -26.68 6.52 -1.54
C LEU A 142 -27.41 7.73 -2.12
N ALA A 143 -28.67 7.58 -2.53
CA ALA A 143 -29.42 8.65 -3.18
C ALA A 143 -29.56 9.94 -2.35
N PRO A 144 -29.78 9.90 -1.01
CA PRO A 144 -29.82 11.12 -0.21
C PRO A 144 -28.47 11.86 -0.14
N ARG A 145 -27.36 11.13 -0.35
CA ARG A 145 -25.99 11.65 -0.25
C ARG A 145 -25.44 12.11 -1.60
N ALA A 146 -25.93 11.56 -2.71
CA ALA A 146 -25.47 11.87 -4.06
C ALA A 146 -25.54 13.38 -4.44
N PRO A 147 -26.57 14.16 -4.08
CA PRO A 147 -26.65 15.58 -4.44
C PRO A 147 -25.62 16.47 -3.71
N THR A 148 -25.03 15.97 -2.63
CA THR A 148 -24.09 16.77 -1.81
C THR A 148 -22.75 17.00 -2.51
N ASN A 149 -22.40 16.17 -3.48
CA ASN A 149 -21.13 16.24 -4.21
C ASN A 149 -21.30 15.67 -5.62
N SER A 150 -20.91 16.43 -6.65
CA SER A 150 -20.97 15.98 -8.04
C SER A 150 -20.22 14.67 -8.29
N ARG A 151 -19.10 14.46 -7.56
CA ARG A 151 -18.35 13.20 -7.62
C ARG A 151 -19.20 12.01 -7.13
N PHE A 152 -19.97 12.17 -6.06
CA PHE A 152 -20.79 11.08 -5.52
C PHE A 152 -21.87 10.67 -6.51
N MET A 153 -22.48 11.64 -7.19
CA MET A 153 -23.44 11.35 -8.26
C MET A 153 -22.78 10.56 -9.40
N GLU A 154 -21.65 11.03 -9.92
CA GLU A 154 -20.93 10.34 -10.99
C GLU A 154 -20.50 8.93 -10.58
N ASP A 155 -19.98 8.78 -9.36
CA ASP A 155 -19.56 7.48 -8.82
C ASP A 155 -20.74 6.52 -8.63
N MET A 156 -21.92 7.03 -8.24
CA MET A 156 -23.16 6.27 -8.13
C MET A 156 -23.69 5.86 -9.50
N GLU A 157 -23.73 6.77 -10.47
CA GLU A 157 -24.15 6.48 -11.86
C GLU A 157 -23.29 5.37 -12.47
N LYS A 158 -21.97 5.44 -12.30
CA LYS A 158 -21.04 4.40 -12.75
C LYS A 158 -21.31 3.06 -12.07
N THR A 159 -21.57 3.06 -10.76
CA THR A 159 -21.90 1.82 -10.04
C THR A 159 -23.24 1.25 -10.49
N MET A 160 -24.25 2.08 -10.74
CA MET A 160 -25.55 1.63 -11.26
C MET A 160 -25.48 1.12 -12.70
N ALA A 161 -24.55 1.64 -13.51
CA ALA A 161 -24.31 1.13 -14.86
C ALA A 161 -23.91 -0.36 -14.86
N LEU A 162 -23.28 -0.86 -13.78
CA LEU A 162 -22.93 -2.28 -13.62
C LEU A 162 -24.15 -3.23 -13.61
N LEU A 163 -25.36 -2.69 -13.36
CA LEU A 163 -26.61 -3.46 -13.44
C LEU A 163 -27.13 -3.62 -14.86
N VAL A 164 -26.84 -2.64 -15.71
CA VAL A 164 -27.35 -2.58 -17.09
C VAL A 164 -26.42 -3.32 -18.05
N PHE A 165 -25.11 -3.22 -17.81
CA PHE A 165 -24.10 -3.82 -18.67
C PHE A 165 -23.61 -5.15 -18.11
N PRO A 166 -23.66 -6.25 -18.89
CA PRO A 166 -23.10 -7.52 -18.47
C PRO A 166 -21.57 -7.41 -18.33
N PRO A 167 -20.96 -8.24 -17.46
CA PRO A 167 -19.52 -8.17 -17.16
C PRO A 167 -18.64 -8.27 -18.41
N ASP A 168 -19.07 -9.03 -19.41
CA ASP A 168 -18.33 -9.27 -20.65
C ASP A 168 -18.27 -8.05 -21.60
N LYS A 169 -19.05 -6.99 -21.32
CA LYS A 169 -19.14 -5.78 -22.15
C LYS A 169 -18.82 -4.51 -21.39
N LEU A 170 -18.21 -4.62 -20.21
CA LEU A 170 -17.81 -3.47 -19.41
C LEU A 170 -16.59 -2.79 -20.04
N ASP A 171 -16.64 -1.47 -20.13
CA ASP A 171 -15.44 -0.67 -20.37
C ASP A 171 -14.47 -0.81 -19.18
N SER A 172 -13.19 -0.61 -19.43
CA SER A 172 -12.09 -0.65 -18.46
C SER A 172 -12.40 0.12 -17.17
N SER A 173 -13.02 1.31 -17.26
CA SER A 173 -13.38 2.10 -16.08
C SER A 173 -14.44 1.43 -15.20
N LEU A 174 -15.37 0.66 -15.77
CA LEU A 174 -16.42 -0.04 -15.04
C LEU A 174 -15.90 -1.39 -14.53
N ALA A 175 -15.09 -2.09 -15.33
CA ALA A 175 -14.43 -3.33 -14.91
C ALA A 175 -13.55 -3.12 -13.67
N ASN A 176 -12.85 -1.98 -13.59
CA ASN A 176 -12.05 -1.61 -12.41
C ASN A 176 -12.88 -1.50 -11.12
N LEU A 177 -14.18 -1.21 -11.19
CA LEU A 177 -15.05 -1.19 -10.01
C LEU A 177 -15.29 -2.59 -9.44
N LEU A 178 -15.19 -3.62 -10.27
CA LEU A 178 -15.32 -5.02 -9.87
C LEU A 178 -13.97 -5.62 -9.42
N ASP A 179 -12.86 -4.90 -9.56
CA ASP A 179 -11.54 -5.40 -9.21
C ASP A 179 -11.34 -5.48 -7.68
N PRO A 180 -10.71 -6.55 -7.15
CA PRO A 180 -10.42 -6.67 -5.72
C PRO A 180 -9.54 -5.55 -5.15
N SER A 181 -8.75 -4.86 -5.98
CA SER A 181 -7.94 -3.71 -5.57
C SER A 181 -8.78 -2.57 -5.00
N LEU A 182 -10.04 -2.43 -5.41
CA LEU A 182 -10.94 -1.44 -4.84
C LEU A 182 -11.21 -1.71 -3.35
N ARG A 183 -11.43 -2.98 -2.97
CA ARG A 183 -11.58 -3.36 -1.54
C ARG A 183 -10.32 -3.01 -0.75
N LYS A 184 -9.15 -3.30 -1.32
CA LYS A 184 -7.86 -2.98 -0.69
C LYS A 184 -7.70 -1.47 -0.49
N PHE A 185 -8.00 -0.67 -1.50
CA PHE A 185 -7.91 0.79 -1.43
C PHE A 185 -8.85 1.37 -0.36
N VAL A 186 -10.10 0.91 -0.31
CA VAL A 186 -11.06 1.36 0.72
C VAL A 186 -10.62 0.92 2.11
N ALA A 187 -10.14 -0.33 2.28
CA ALA A 187 -9.60 -0.81 3.54
C ALA A 187 -8.39 0.01 4.04
N GLU A 188 -7.49 0.40 3.14
CA GLU A 188 -6.38 1.29 3.45
C GLU A 188 -6.89 2.67 3.90
N ASN A 189 -7.86 3.26 3.22
CA ASN A 189 -8.43 4.56 3.61
C ASN A 189 -9.16 4.51 4.95
N VAL A 190 -9.89 3.43 5.26
CA VAL A 190 -10.51 3.22 6.57
C VAL A 190 -9.45 3.14 7.65
N ASN A 191 -8.41 2.32 7.46
CA ASN A 191 -7.31 2.21 8.42
C ASN A 191 -6.63 3.57 8.66
N MET A 192 -6.36 4.34 7.59
CA MET A 192 -5.80 5.69 7.71
C MET A 192 -6.70 6.64 8.52
N ALA A 193 -8.02 6.63 8.27
CA ALA A 193 -8.95 7.49 9.00
C ALA A 193 -9.01 7.11 10.49
N MET A 194 -9.00 5.82 10.80
CA MET A 194 -8.94 5.33 12.18
C MET A 194 -7.62 5.74 12.87
N LEU A 195 -6.48 5.63 12.19
CA LEU A 195 -5.20 6.08 12.74
C LEU A 195 -5.19 7.58 13.05
N VAL A 196 -5.76 8.40 12.17
CA VAL A 196 -5.89 9.85 12.40
C VAL A 196 -6.79 10.14 13.61
N SER A 197 -7.91 9.43 13.74
CA SER A 197 -8.82 9.59 14.88
C SER A 197 -8.15 9.25 16.22
N GLN A 198 -7.30 8.21 16.23
CA GLN A 198 -6.52 7.77 17.39
C GLN A 198 -5.27 8.65 17.65
N LYS A 199 -5.15 9.80 16.99
CA LYS A 199 -3.99 10.72 17.06
C LYS A 199 -2.66 10.04 16.72
N SER A 200 -2.71 8.94 15.97
CA SER A 200 -1.54 8.26 15.43
C SER A 200 -1.13 8.88 14.10
N ARG A 201 0.04 8.47 13.59
CA ARG A 201 0.46 8.83 12.23
C ARG A 201 -0.44 8.13 11.21
N ARG A 202 -0.76 8.84 10.13
CA ARG A 202 -1.59 8.34 9.02
C ARG A 202 -0.93 7.18 8.25
N GLU A 203 0.40 7.16 8.21
CA GLU A 203 1.17 6.18 7.46
C GLU A 203 2.45 5.81 8.20
N ALA A 204 2.98 4.63 7.86
CA ALA A 204 4.23 4.13 8.42
C ALA A 204 5.42 4.92 7.90
N SER A 205 6.44 5.09 8.75
CA SER A 205 7.68 5.82 8.43
C SER A 205 8.35 5.27 7.17
N ILE A 206 8.30 3.95 6.96
CA ILE A 206 8.89 3.29 5.80
C ILE A 206 8.31 3.79 4.46
N ARG A 207 7.00 4.09 4.39
CA ARG A 207 6.38 4.63 3.17
C ARG A 207 6.95 6.01 2.82
N SER A 208 7.18 6.84 3.83
CA SER A 208 7.81 8.15 3.65
C SER A 208 9.28 8.04 3.22
N LEU A 209 10.01 7.05 3.76
CA LEU A 209 11.41 6.79 3.40
C LEU A 209 11.55 6.30 1.95
N VAL A 210 10.65 5.43 1.49
CA VAL A 210 10.64 4.98 0.08
C VAL A 210 10.37 6.15 -0.86
N ARG A 211 9.44 7.04 -0.53
CA ARG A 211 9.18 8.25 -1.32
C ARG A 211 10.38 9.21 -1.30
N LEU A 212 10.99 9.43 -0.14
CA LEU A 212 12.18 10.27 -0.01
C LEU A 212 13.34 9.71 -0.83
N ARG A 213 13.53 8.39 -0.81
CA ARG A 213 14.51 7.69 -1.65
C ARG A 213 14.25 7.94 -3.13
N ALA A 214 13.03 7.71 -3.61
CA ALA A 214 12.68 7.94 -5.02
C ALA A 214 12.96 9.40 -5.45
N TRP A 215 12.56 10.36 -4.62
CA TRP A 215 12.83 11.78 -4.86
C TRP A 215 14.33 12.10 -4.86
N ALA A 216 15.10 11.56 -3.91
CA ALA A 216 16.54 11.81 -3.82
C ALA A 216 17.29 11.25 -5.02
N GLU A 217 16.89 10.06 -5.51
CA GLU A 217 17.46 9.49 -6.73
C GLU A 217 17.17 10.33 -7.96
N GLU A 218 15.92 10.78 -8.14
CA GLU A 218 15.52 11.65 -9.24
C GLU A 218 16.31 12.96 -9.19
N LYS A 219 16.42 13.58 -8.00
CA LYS A 219 17.15 14.83 -7.81
C LYS A 219 18.64 14.66 -8.12
N ALA A 220 19.27 13.60 -7.63
CA ALA A 220 20.67 13.31 -7.90
C ALA A 220 20.95 13.06 -9.39
N ARG A 221 20.08 12.32 -10.09
CA ARG A 221 20.16 12.14 -11.55
C ARG A 221 20.02 13.47 -12.29
N SER A 222 19.10 14.35 -11.87
CA SER A 222 18.93 15.68 -12.46
C SER A 222 20.17 16.57 -12.30
N GLN A 223 20.93 16.38 -11.22
CA GLN A 223 22.16 17.11 -10.92
C GLN A 223 23.42 16.43 -11.48
N LYS A 224 23.26 15.36 -12.28
CA LYS A 224 24.36 14.55 -12.85
C LYS A 224 25.31 13.99 -11.79
N ILE A 225 24.80 13.73 -10.58
CA ILE A 225 25.55 12.99 -9.56
C ILE A 225 25.59 11.52 -10.00
N GLU A 226 26.77 10.91 -9.96
CA GLU A 226 26.94 9.51 -10.30
C GLU A 226 26.18 8.61 -9.32
N LEU A 227 25.20 7.89 -9.86
CA LEU A 227 24.43 6.87 -9.17
C LEU A 227 24.47 5.57 -9.99
N PRO A 228 24.36 4.40 -9.34
CA PRO A 228 24.18 3.15 -10.05
C PRO A 228 22.98 3.22 -11.01
N PRO A 229 23.07 2.61 -12.21
CA PRO A 229 22.00 2.66 -13.21
C PRO A 229 20.70 1.99 -12.74
N SER A 230 20.80 1.04 -11.82
CA SER A 230 19.66 0.38 -11.19
C SER A 230 19.92 0.24 -9.70
N MET A 231 19.05 0.82 -8.89
CA MET A 231 18.93 0.54 -7.45
C MET A 231 17.51 0.01 -7.23
N LYS A 232 17.22 -1.18 -7.75
CA LYS A 232 15.92 -1.81 -7.53
C LYS A 232 15.81 -2.21 -6.06
N LEU A 233 14.69 -1.86 -5.43
CA LEU A 233 14.24 -2.56 -4.24
C LEU A 233 13.83 -3.94 -4.78
N GLU A 234 14.46 -5.02 -4.34
CA GLU A 234 14.15 -6.39 -4.77
C GLU A 234 12.77 -6.83 -4.23
N LEU A 235 11.71 -6.11 -4.61
CA LEU A 235 10.32 -6.33 -4.20
C LEU A 235 9.49 -7.01 -5.29
N ASP A 236 10.08 -7.23 -6.47
CA ASP A 236 9.45 -8.02 -7.53
C ASP A 236 9.58 -9.50 -7.15
N ASP A 237 8.44 -10.13 -6.85
CA ASP A 237 8.34 -11.57 -6.58
C ASP A 237 9.11 -12.35 -7.65
N LYS A 238 10.24 -12.94 -7.26
CA LYS A 238 10.77 -14.09 -7.97
C LYS A 238 9.73 -15.18 -7.84
N LYS A 239 8.79 -15.28 -8.80
CA LYS A 239 8.22 -16.56 -9.17
C LYS A 239 9.42 -17.44 -9.49
N GLN A 240 9.86 -18.22 -8.52
CA GLN A 240 10.75 -19.33 -8.77
C GLN A 240 9.98 -20.24 -9.72
N GLU A 241 10.30 -20.17 -11.02
CA GLU A 241 10.10 -21.30 -11.90
C GLU A 241 10.91 -22.44 -11.31
N THR A 242 10.25 -23.25 -10.48
CA THR A 242 10.69 -24.60 -10.20
C THR A 242 10.64 -25.35 -11.52
N THR A 243 11.73 -25.31 -12.27
CA THR A 243 12.03 -26.31 -13.29
C THR A 243 12.06 -27.66 -12.60
N PHE A 244 10.94 -28.39 -12.66
CA PHE A 244 10.88 -29.80 -12.32
C PHE A 244 11.88 -30.52 -13.23
N LEU A 245 12.95 -31.03 -12.62
CA LEU A 245 13.87 -31.96 -13.27
C LEU A 245 13.10 -33.22 -13.67
N GLU A 246 13.40 -33.69 -14.88
CA GLU A 246 12.90 -34.88 -15.57
C GLU A 246 12.87 -36.19 -14.75
N PRO A 247 12.05 -37.18 -15.16
CA PRO A 247 11.91 -38.45 -14.46
C PRO A 247 13.17 -39.33 -14.61
N MET A 248 13.75 -39.76 -13.48
CA MET A 248 14.71 -40.87 -13.48
C MET A 248 13.97 -42.20 -13.63
N ALA A 249 14.33 -42.89 -14.71
CA ALA A 249 14.05 -44.30 -14.93
C ALA A 249 14.59 -45.18 -13.78
N ILE A 250 13.77 -46.13 -13.35
CA ILE A 250 14.12 -47.56 -13.18
C ILE A 250 12.89 -48.37 -13.63
#